data_AF-A0A2P7ZUH3-F1
#
_entry.id   AF-A0A2P7ZUH3-F1
#
_cell.length_a   1.000
_cell.length_b   1.000
_cell.length_c   1.000
_cell.angle_alpha   90.00
_cell.angle_beta   90.00
_cell.angle_gamma   90.00
#
_symmetry.space_group_name_H-M   'P 1'
#
loop_
_entity.id
_entity.type
_entity.pdbx_description
1 polymer ?
#
loop_
_entity_poly.entity_id
_entity_poly.type
_entity_poly.pdbx_seq_one_letter_code
_entity_poly.pdbx_strand_id
1 'polypeptide(L)'
;MTLIRGRIRLGSAHTKSTIARRFSCFPPLPERAADPRIRELGRLIEDDYASVRANYEKPRNPIVLAHGLLGFDELHIAGSRLPGLHYWRGITEALTARGVECIIASVSPSGSIEARAEKLSECIARKAPGKSVNIIAHSMG
;
A
#
# COMPACT_ATOMS: atom_id res chain seq x y z
N MET A 1 -54.64 -4.52 20.41
CA MET A 1 -55.08 -3.27 19.76
C MET A 1 -53.83 -2.44 19.50
N THR A 2 -53.48 -1.92 18.33
CA THR A 2 -53.92 -2.03 16.95
C THR A 2 -52.78 -1.41 16.14
N LEU A 3 -52.50 -2.01 15.00
CA LEU A 3 -51.56 -1.64 13.96
C LEU A 3 -51.71 -0.17 13.50
N ILE A 4 -50.62 0.58 13.30
CA ILE A 4 -50.58 1.64 12.27
C ILE A 4 -49.23 1.59 11.52
N ARG A 5 -49.35 1.29 10.23
CA ARG A 5 -48.30 1.36 9.20
C ARG A 5 -47.99 2.82 8.88
N GLY A 6 -46.72 3.20 8.85
CA GLY A 6 -46.25 4.48 8.32
C GLY A 6 -45.24 4.27 7.20
N ARG A 7 -45.68 4.45 5.96
CA ARG A 7 -44.87 4.44 4.73
C ARG A 7 -44.36 5.86 4.50
N ILE A 8 -43.05 6.09 4.47
CA ILE A 8 -42.45 7.33 3.97
C ILE A 8 -41.53 6.98 2.80
N ARG A 9 -41.81 7.59 1.65
CA ARG A 9 -41.04 7.47 0.41
C ARG A 9 -40.34 8.80 0.12
N LEU A 10 -39.08 8.63 -0.29
CA LEU A 10 -38.22 9.47 -1.14
C LEU A 10 -37.70 10.83 -0.64
N GLY A 11 -36.37 10.91 -0.61
CA GLY A 11 -35.59 12.15 -0.65
C GLY A 11 -34.21 11.91 -1.28
N SER A 12 -34.14 12.22 -2.57
CA SER A 12 -32.97 12.62 -3.37
C SER A 12 -31.66 11.82 -3.33
N ALA A 13 -31.43 11.06 -4.40
CA ALA A 13 -30.12 10.53 -4.76
C ALA A 13 -29.14 11.68 -5.09
N HIS A 14 -28.15 11.90 -4.23
CA HIS A 14 -26.94 12.62 -4.61
C HIS A 14 -26.02 11.65 -5.35
N THR A 15 -26.11 11.64 -6.67
CA THR A 15 -25.15 10.99 -7.57
C THR A 15 -23.81 11.71 -7.46
N LYS A 16 -22.95 11.25 -6.54
CA LYS A 16 -21.53 11.61 -6.59
C LYS A 16 -20.94 10.90 -7.81
N SER A 17 -20.68 11.67 -8.86
CA SER A 17 -19.95 11.22 -10.04
C SER A 17 -18.52 10.87 -9.62
N THR A 18 -18.30 9.62 -9.22
CA THR A 18 -16.95 9.08 -9.08
C THR A 18 -16.49 8.76 -10.49
N ILE A 19 -15.55 9.55 -11.02
CA ILE A 19 -14.80 9.19 -12.21
C ILE A 19 -14.01 7.93 -11.84
N ALA A 20 -14.60 6.77 -12.12
CA ALA A 20 -13.96 5.48 -12.00
C ALA A 20 -12.92 5.39 -13.12
N ARG A 21 -11.68 5.77 -12.83
CA ARG A 21 -10.55 5.39 -13.68
C ARG A 21 -10.39 3.88 -13.55
N ARG A 22 -10.99 3.15 -14.48
CA ARG A 22 -10.96 1.70 -14.58
C ARG A 22 -9.54 1.29 -14.98
N PHE A 23 -8.76 0.77 -14.04
CA PHE A 23 -7.39 0.29 -14.29
C PHE A 23 -7.34 -1.14 -14.86
N SER A 24 -8.47 -1.78 -15.14
CA SER A 24 -8.52 -3.19 -15.55
C SER A 24 -8.71 -3.34 -17.07
N CYS A 25 -7.69 -3.83 -17.77
CA CYS A 25 -7.74 -4.35 -19.15
C CYS A 25 -7.84 -5.89 -19.15
N PHE A 26 -8.66 -6.47 -18.27
CA PHE A 26 -8.88 -7.91 -18.24
C PHE A 26 -10.37 -8.20 -18.41
N PRO A 27 -10.77 -9.07 -19.36
CA PRO A 27 -12.14 -9.58 -19.39
C PRO A 27 -12.40 -10.30 -18.05
N PRO A 28 -13.65 -10.34 -17.56
CA PRO A 28 -13.98 -11.17 -16.41
C PRO A 28 -13.56 -12.60 -16.76
N LEU A 29 -12.59 -13.13 -16.01
CA LEU A 29 -12.20 -14.52 -16.17
C LEU A 29 -13.45 -15.37 -15.91
N PRO A 30 -13.74 -16.39 -16.74
CA PRO A 30 -14.85 -17.30 -16.46
C PRO A 30 -14.66 -17.85 -15.05
N GLU A 31 -15.76 -17.93 -14.29
CA GLU A 31 -15.86 -18.38 -12.90
C GLU A 31 -15.03 -19.66 -12.72
N ARG A 32 -13.74 -19.48 -12.43
CA ARG A 32 -12.77 -20.56 -12.40
C ARG A 32 -13.03 -21.24 -11.09
N ALA A 33 -13.51 -22.47 -11.19
CA ALA A 33 -13.64 -23.43 -10.10
C ALA A 33 -12.58 -23.13 -9.04
N ALA A 34 -13.04 -22.64 -7.88
CA ALA A 34 -12.18 -22.28 -6.76
C ALA A 34 -11.17 -23.41 -6.54
N ASP A 35 -9.92 -23.14 -6.90
CA ASP A 35 -8.83 -24.11 -6.79
C ASP A 35 -8.90 -24.68 -5.37
N PRO A 36 -9.05 -26.00 -5.21
CA PRO A 36 -9.26 -26.59 -3.89
C PRO A 36 -8.11 -26.25 -2.92
N ARG A 37 -6.93 -25.89 -3.42
CA ARG A 37 -5.78 -25.41 -2.63
C ARG A 37 -5.98 -24.00 -2.07
N ILE A 38 -6.85 -23.18 -2.68
CA ILE A 38 -7.04 -21.76 -2.34
C ILE A 38 -8.26 -21.54 -1.42
N ARG A 39 -9.11 -22.56 -1.25
CA ARG A 39 -10.29 -22.48 -0.37
C ARG A 39 -9.95 -22.19 1.09
N GLU A 40 -8.78 -22.59 1.57
CA GLU A 40 -8.32 -22.35 2.95
C GLU A 40 -7.72 -20.95 3.17
N LEU A 41 -7.43 -20.19 2.11
CA LEU A 41 -6.77 -18.88 2.17
C LEU A 41 -7.71 -17.70 2.46
N GLY A 42 -8.98 -17.98 2.78
CA GLY A 42 -9.97 -16.97 3.18
C GLY A 42 -10.70 -16.31 2.02
N ARG A 43 -11.22 -15.10 2.24
CA ARG A 43 -12.01 -14.35 1.26
C ARG A 43 -11.11 -13.90 0.09
N LEU A 44 -11.47 -14.29 -1.13
CA LEU A 44 -10.82 -13.80 -2.35
C LEU A 44 -11.13 -12.30 -2.56
N ILE A 45 -10.09 -11.51 -2.75
CA ILE A 45 -10.18 -10.08 -3.07
C ILE A 45 -9.98 -9.94 -4.58
N GLU A 46 -11.08 -9.82 -5.34
CA GLU A 46 -11.02 -9.64 -6.79
C GLU A 46 -11.02 -8.16 -7.19
N ASP A 47 -11.99 -7.39 -6.68
CA ASP A 47 -12.26 -6.03 -7.14
C ASP A 47 -12.47 -5.00 -6.01
N ASP A 48 -12.41 -5.41 -4.74
CA ASP A 48 -12.66 -4.52 -3.58
C ASP A 48 -11.82 -3.23 -3.61
N TYR A 49 -10.64 -3.29 -4.21
CA TYR A 49 -9.66 -2.20 -4.32
C TYR A 49 -9.44 -1.74 -5.76
N ALA A 50 -10.26 -2.17 -6.72
CA ALA A 50 -10.16 -1.78 -8.12
C ALA A 50 -10.47 -0.29 -8.35
N SER A 51 -11.28 0.31 -7.47
CA SER A 51 -11.54 1.76 -7.43
C SER A 51 -10.83 2.40 -6.25
N VAL A 52 -10.18 3.55 -6.50
CA VAL A 52 -9.55 4.35 -5.44
C VAL A 52 -10.64 4.96 -4.55
N ARG A 53 -10.60 4.63 -3.27
CA ARG A 53 -11.51 5.20 -2.26
C ARG A 53 -10.97 6.55 -1.79
N ALA A 54 -11.87 7.43 -1.36
CA ALA A 54 -11.48 8.73 -0.82
C ALA A 54 -10.67 8.60 0.49
N ASN A 55 -10.99 7.60 1.31
CA ASN A 55 -10.32 7.30 2.56
C ASN A 55 -10.07 5.79 2.69
N TYR A 56 -8.90 5.47 3.22
CA TYR A 56 -8.50 4.13 3.64
C TYR A 56 -8.13 4.17 5.12
N GLU A 57 -8.32 3.05 5.81
CA GLU A 57 -7.89 2.92 7.20
C GLU A 57 -6.37 2.93 7.30
N LYS A 58 -5.88 3.52 8.39
CA LYS A 58 -4.45 3.57 8.69
C LYS A 58 -3.97 2.15 9.09
N PRO A 59 -2.83 1.66 8.56
CA PRO A 59 -2.23 0.41 9.02
C PRO A 59 -1.85 0.49 10.50
N ARG A 60 -2.03 -0.63 11.21
CA ARG A 60 -1.71 -0.75 12.64
C ARG A 60 -0.20 -0.72 12.91
N ASN A 61 0.57 -1.28 11.99
CA ASN A 61 2.02 -1.42 12.10
C ASN A 61 2.74 -0.34 11.27
N PRO A 62 3.96 0.07 11.67
CA PRO A 62 4.81 0.93 10.86
C PRO A 62 5.07 0.31 9.48
N ILE A 63 5.21 1.16 8.48
CA ILE A 63 5.59 0.75 7.12
C ILE A 63 7.09 0.91 6.95
N VAL A 64 7.76 -0.16 6.52
CA VAL A 64 9.15 -0.16 6.10
C VAL A 64 9.20 -0.14 4.58
N LEU A 65 9.83 0.88 4.02
CA LEU A 65 10.01 1.05 2.58
C LEU A 65 11.39 0.53 2.18
N ALA A 66 11.43 -0.54 1.38
CA ALA A 66 12.65 -1.21 0.94
C ALA A 66 12.87 -1.01 -0.57
N HIS A 67 13.99 -0.38 -0.95
CA HIS A 67 14.32 -0.11 -2.34
C HIS A 67 15.06 -1.28 -3.01
N GLY A 68 14.92 -1.39 -4.34
CA GLY A 68 15.56 -2.43 -5.15
C GLY A 68 16.98 -2.08 -5.64
N LEU A 69 17.44 -2.82 -6.66
CA LEU A 69 18.71 -2.60 -7.37
C LEU A 69 18.75 -1.17 -7.94
N LEU A 70 19.85 -0.44 -7.71
CA LEU A 70 19.98 1.01 -8.01
C LEU A 70 19.05 1.94 -7.21
N GLY A 71 18.40 1.45 -6.16
CA GLY A 71 17.69 2.32 -5.23
C GLY A 71 18.67 3.19 -4.44
N PHE A 72 18.35 4.48 -4.34
CA PHE A 72 19.08 5.48 -3.60
C PHE A 72 18.13 6.08 -2.55
N ASP A 73 18.53 6.22 -1.29
CA ASP A 73 17.65 6.89 -0.31
C ASP A 73 17.47 8.37 -0.65
N GLU A 74 18.57 9.02 -1.08
CA GLU A 74 18.60 10.40 -1.54
C GLU A 74 19.75 10.55 -2.54
N LEU A 75 19.45 11.03 -3.76
CA LEU A 75 20.45 11.28 -4.79
C LEU A 75 20.58 12.80 -5.02
N HIS A 76 21.76 13.35 -4.73
CA HIS A 76 22.09 14.76 -5.03
C HIS A 76 22.72 14.86 -6.42
N ILE A 77 21.91 15.01 -7.46
CA ILE A 77 22.35 14.98 -8.87
C ILE A 77 23.24 16.19 -9.26
N ALA A 78 23.17 17.32 -8.54
CA ALA A 78 23.90 18.55 -8.91
C ALA A 78 24.59 19.29 -7.74
N GLY A 79 25.16 18.55 -6.79
CA GLY A 79 25.73 19.13 -5.56
C GLY A 79 24.69 19.94 -4.77
N SER A 80 25.14 20.70 -3.76
CA SER A 80 24.28 21.41 -2.77
C SER A 80 23.27 22.42 -3.35
N ARG A 81 23.17 22.56 -4.67
CA ARG A 81 22.28 23.51 -5.37
C ARG A 81 20.90 22.93 -5.72
N LEU A 82 20.75 21.60 -5.78
CA LEU A 82 19.44 20.96 -6.03
C LEU A 82 19.02 20.14 -4.81
N PRO A 83 17.72 20.14 -4.46
CA PRO A 83 17.21 19.28 -3.40
C PRO A 83 17.43 17.81 -3.76
N GLY A 84 17.79 17.00 -2.77
CA GLY A 84 18.01 15.58 -2.97
C GLY A 84 16.77 14.89 -3.55
N LEU A 85 17.00 14.04 -4.54
CA LEU A 85 15.95 13.21 -5.10
C LEU A 85 15.77 12.00 -4.19
N HIS A 86 14.63 11.87 -3.53
CA HIS A 86 14.30 10.65 -2.78
C HIS A 86 13.69 9.59 -3.70
N TYR A 87 13.90 8.31 -3.39
CA TYR A 87 13.25 7.22 -4.12
C TYR A 87 11.73 7.19 -3.92
N TRP A 88 11.28 7.49 -2.70
CA TRP A 88 9.89 7.39 -2.27
C TRP A 88 9.14 8.73 -2.27
N ARG A 89 9.52 9.66 -3.15
CA ARG A 89 8.92 11.01 -3.22
C ARG A 89 7.40 10.94 -3.36
N GLY A 90 6.71 11.69 -2.52
CA GLY A 90 5.24 11.74 -2.44
C GLY A 90 4.65 10.62 -1.59
N ILE A 91 5.30 9.44 -1.52
CA ILE A 91 4.77 8.28 -0.79
C ILE A 91 5.01 8.47 0.71
N THR A 92 6.24 8.80 1.10
CA THR A 92 6.59 9.07 2.51
C THR A 92 5.79 10.22 3.08
N GLU A 93 5.62 11.30 2.32
CA GLU A 93 4.87 12.49 2.74
C GLU A 93 3.38 12.17 2.87
N ALA A 94 2.79 11.47 1.88
CA ALA A 94 1.38 11.10 1.92
C ALA A 94 1.05 10.15 3.09
N LEU A 95 1.91 9.17 3.35
CA LEU A 95 1.74 8.23 4.46
C LEU A 95 1.90 8.93 5.81
N THR A 96 2.93 9.76 5.96
CA THR A 96 3.17 10.53 7.19
C THR A 96 2.05 11.55 7.44
N ALA A 97 1.52 12.20 6.41
CA ALA A 97 0.39 13.12 6.50
C ALA A 97 -0.91 12.41 6.95
N ARG A 98 -1.04 11.11 6.70
CA ARG A 98 -2.11 10.25 7.22
C ARG A 98 -1.78 9.66 8.61
N GLY A 99 -0.68 10.09 9.21
CA GLY A 99 -0.21 9.66 10.53
C GLY A 99 0.45 8.28 10.54
N VAL A 100 0.82 7.71 9.39
CA VAL A 100 1.53 6.42 9.32
C VAL A 100 3.00 6.61 9.66
N GLU A 101 3.53 5.75 10.54
CA GLU A 101 4.96 5.69 10.82
C GLU A 101 5.67 5.05 9.62
N CYS A 102 6.53 5.80 8.93
CA CYS A 102 7.29 5.35 7.77
C CYS A 102 8.78 5.24 8.09
N ILE A 103 9.36 4.09 7.76
CA ILE A 103 10.74 3.75 7.98
C ILE A 103 11.38 3.47 6.63
N ILE A 104 12.29 4.34 6.20
CA ILE A 104 13.04 4.11 4.96
C ILE A 104 14.21 3.17 5.27
N ALA A 105 14.28 2.03 4.60
CA ALA A 105 15.36 1.07 4.74
C ALA A 105 16.42 1.29 3.67
N SER A 106 17.66 1.47 4.13
CA SER A 106 18.84 1.62 3.28
C SER A 106 19.52 0.26 3.13
N VAL A 107 19.61 -0.25 1.91
CA VAL A 107 20.33 -1.49 1.58
C VAL A 107 21.37 -1.22 0.49
N SER A 108 22.39 -2.07 0.38
CA SER A 108 23.42 -1.89 -0.65
C SER A 108 22.82 -2.01 -2.07
N PRO A 109 23.09 -1.06 -3.00
CA PRO A 109 22.44 -1.04 -4.33
C PRO A 109 22.79 -2.22 -5.25
N SER A 110 23.89 -2.94 -4.97
CA SER A 110 24.46 -4.00 -5.83
C SER A 110 24.85 -5.27 -5.05
N GLY A 111 24.35 -5.45 -3.83
CA GLY A 111 24.62 -6.65 -3.02
C GLY A 111 23.75 -7.85 -3.42
N SER A 112 24.11 -9.05 -2.94
CA SER A 112 23.26 -10.24 -3.07
C SER A 112 21.94 -10.08 -2.28
N ILE A 113 20.95 -10.92 -2.58
CA ILE A 113 19.63 -10.88 -1.92
C ILE A 113 19.79 -11.15 -0.42
N GLU A 114 20.64 -12.10 -0.05
CA GLU A 114 20.91 -12.49 1.34
C GLU A 114 21.50 -11.33 2.13
N ALA A 115 22.56 -10.70 1.60
CA ALA A 115 23.20 -9.55 2.25
C ALA A 115 22.23 -8.36 2.39
N ARG A 116 21.33 -8.17 1.41
CA ARG A 116 20.30 -7.13 1.48
C ARG A 116 19.23 -7.46 2.51
N ALA A 117 18.79 -8.71 2.60
CA ALA A 117 17.81 -9.16 3.59
C ALA A 117 18.36 -9.04 5.02
N GLU A 118 19.63 -9.40 5.23
CA GLU A 118 20.31 -9.20 6.51
C GLU A 118 20.36 -7.72 6.87
N LYS A 119 20.76 -6.85 5.93
CA LYS A 119 20.81 -5.41 6.18
C LYS A 119 19.45 -4.79 6.46
N LEU A 120 18.42 -5.25 5.75
CA LEU A 120 17.03 -4.85 5.99
C LEU A 120 16.58 -5.26 7.40
N SER A 121 16.87 -6.50 7.81
CA SER A 121 16.57 -7.01 9.15
C SER A 121 17.23 -6.17 10.24
N GLU A 122 18.53 -5.87 10.10
CA GLU A 122 19.24 -4.98 11.03
C GLU A 122 18.61 -3.58 11.11
N CYS A 123 18.18 -3.04 9.97
CA CYS A 123 17.54 -1.73 9.90
C CYS A 123 16.20 -1.74 10.64
N ILE A 124 15.40 -2.79 10.46
CA ILE A 124 14.13 -2.98 11.15
C ILE A 124 14.36 -3.14 12.66
N ALA A 125 15.29 -4.01 13.06
CA ALA A 125 15.61 -4.24 14.47
C ALA A 125 16.05 -2.94 15.18
N ARG A 126 16.79 -2.08 14.48
CA ARG A 126 17.24 -0.78 15.01
C ARG A 126 16.14 0.27 15.06
N LYS A 127 15.32 0.39 14.00
CA LYS A 127 14.34 1.48 13.85
C LYS A 127 12.96 1.15 14.44
N ALA A 128 12.64 -0.14 14.57
CA ALA A 128 11.36 -0.63 15.10
C ALA A 128 11.58 -1.80 16.09
N PRO A 129 12.37 -1.59 17.17
CA PRO A 129 12.68 -2.66 18.12
C PRO A 129 11.42 -3.21 18.78
N GLY A 130 11.22 -4.52 18.69
CA GLY A 130 10.07 -5.21 19.30
C GLY A 130 8.70 -4.89 18.67
N LYS A 131 8.65 -4.16 17.54
CA LYS A 131 7.41 -3.88 16.82
C LYS A 131 7.24 -4.85 15.64
N SER A 132 6.01 -5.30 15.38
CA SER A 132 5.66 -5.85 14.08
C SER A 132 5.64 -4.73 13.03
N VAL A 133 6.14 -5.01 11.83
CA VAL A 133 6.23 -4.03 10.73
C VAL A 133 5.58 -4.55 9.46
N ASN A 134 5.12 -3.64 8.59
CA ASN A 134 4.66 -3.94 7.24
C ASN A 134 5.74 -3.54 6.25
N ILE A 135 6.25 -4.46 5.44
CA ILE A 135 7.30 -4.16 4.45
C ILE A 135 6.64 -3.89 3.09
N ILE A 136 7.00 -2.78 2.45
CA ILE A 136 6.69 -2.48 1.06
C ILE A 136 8.02 -2.43 0.31
N ALA A 137 8.19 -3.37 -0.60
CA ALA A 137 9.39 -3.53 -1.40
C ALA A 137 9.12 -3.20 -2.88
N HIS A 138 10.09 -2.59 -3.56
CA HIS A 138 10.02 -2.34 -4.99
C HIS A 138 11.17 -3.04 -5.74
N SER A 139 10.84 -3.71 -6.86
CA SER A 139 11.80 -4.46 -7.69
C SER A 139 12.53 -5.54 -6.88
N MET A 140 13.85 -5.45 -6.74
CA MET A 140 14.65 -6.38 -5.92
C MET A 140 14.48 -6.17 -4.41
N GLY A 141 13.72 -5.14 -4.00
CA GLY A 141 13.48 -4.66 -2.63
C GLY A 141 13.39 -5.74 -1.57
#